data_AF-A0A2E3YMA8-F1
#
_entry.id   AF-A0A2E3YMA8-F1
#
_cell.length_a   1.000
_cell.length_b   1.000
_cell.length_c   1.000
_cell.angle_alpha   90.00
_cell.angle_beta   90.00
_cell.angle_gamma   90.00
#
_symmetry.space_group_name_H-M   'P 1'
#
loop_
_entity.id
_entity.type
_entity.pdbx_description
1 polymer ?
#
loop_
_entity_poly.entity_id
_entity_poly.type
_entity_poly.pdbx_seq_one_letter_code
_entity_poly.pdbx_strand_id
1 'polypeptide(L)'
;MTKLPPRANKELRLALQLIGLGFFVLPPLVYTVGLLVVGEYSNDGGLWALTSSIWLGFIRLNPMALLLVLSPYLIIQSFRFYYYFRQKI
;
A
#
# COMPACT_ATOMS: atom_id res chain seq x y z
N MET A 1 14.05 10.04 24.12
CA MET A 1 13.92 9.10 22.98
C MET A 1 14.10 7.68 23.49
N THR A 2 13.00 6.97 23.76
CA THR A 2 13.01 5.57 24.16
C THR A 2 13.54 4.72 23.00
N LYS A 3 14.65 4.00 23.21
CA LYS A 3 15.19 3.07 22.21
C LYS A 3 14.20 1.92 22.06
N LEU A 4 13.55 1.81 20.89
CA LEU A 4 12.70 0.68 20.57
C LEU A 4 13.53 -0.62 20.62
N PRO A 5 12.94 -1.74 21.07
CA PRO A 5 13.63 -3.03 21.05
C PRO A 5 14.02 -3.39 19.61
N PRO A 6 15.13 -4.13 19.40
CA PRO A 6 15.67 -4.41 18.06
C PRO A 6 14.67 -5.12 17.13
N ARG A 7 13.70 -5.85 17.68
CA ARG A 7 12.58 -6.44 16.94
C ARG A 7 11.60 -5.37 16.43
N ALA A 8 11.20 -4.44 17.28
CA ALA A 8 10.28 -3.35 16.89
C ALA A 8 10.89 -2.43 15.83
N ASN A 9 12.21 -2.17 15.89
CA ASN A 9 12.89 -1.40 14.85
C ASN A 9 12.88 -2.10 13.48
N LYS A 10 13.00 -3.44 13.45
CA LYS A 10 12.89 -4.21 12.20
C LYS A 10 11.48 -4.16 11.63
N GLU A 11 10.46 -4.35 12.48
CA GLU A 11 9.06 -4.27 12.07
C GLU A 11 8.69 -2.88 11.55
N LEU A 12 9.15 -1.82 12.21
CA LEU A 12 8.90 -0.44 11.76
C LEU A 12 9.54 -0.17 10.39
N ARG A 13 10.77 -0.64 10.16
CA ARG A 13 11.43 -0.52 8.85
C ARG A 13 10.67 -1.26 7.76
N LEU A 14 10.22 -2.48 8.05
CA LEU A 14 9.42 -3.28 7.13
C LEU A 14 8.09 -2.59 6.81
N ALA A 15 7.39 -2.07 7.83
CA ALA A 15 6.15 -1.32 7.64
C ALA A 15 6.37 -0.08 6.77
N LEU A 16 7.40 0.72 7.06
CA LEU A 16 7.73 1.91 6.27
C LEU A 16 8.06 1.57 4.81
N GLN A 17 8.81 0.49 4.56
CA GLN A 17 9.14 0.06 3.20
C GLN A 17 7.89 -0.35 2.43
N LEU A 18 6.99 -1.13 3.05
CA LEU A 18 5.78 -1.63 2.40
C LEU A 18 4.72 -0.54 2.19
N ILE A 19 4.55 0.34 3.17
CA ILE A 19 3.68 1.52 3.04
C ILE A 19 4.26 2.47 1.98
N GLY A 20 5.58 2.67 1.96
CA GLY A 20 6.26 3.46 0.94
C GLY A 20 6.04 2.89 -0.46
N LEU A 21 6.16 1.57 -0.63
CA LEU A 21 5.83 0.89 -1.89
C LEU A 21 4.37 1.15 -2.26
N GLY A 22 3.44 0.97 -1.33
CA GLY A 22 2.02 1.20 -1.60
C GLY A 22 1.66 2.66 -1.87
N PHE A 23 2.43 3.62 -1.33
CA PHE A 23 2.19 5.03 -1.54
C PHE A 23 2.78 5.52 -2.88
N PHE A 24 4.01 5.13 -3.21
CA PHE A 24 4.71 5.67 -4.38
C PHE A 24 4.60 4.79 -5.64
N VAL A 25 4.54 3.47 -5.48
CA VAL A 25 4.64 2.51 -6.60
C VAL A 25 3.28 2.00 -7.04
N LEU A 26 2.37 1.74 -6.09
CA LEU A 26 1.05 1.19 -6.39
C LEU A 26 0.18 2.11 -7.26
N PRO A 27 0.07 3.44 -7.02
CA PRO A 27 -0.82 4.28 -7.83
C PRO A 27 -0.44 4.27 -9.33
N PRO A 28 0.85 4.41 -9.70
CA PRO A 28 1.25 4.23 -11.09
C PRO A 28 0.95 2.84 -11.67
N LEU A 29 1.22 1.78 -10.91
CA LEU A 29 0.94 0.41 -11.36
C LEU A 29 -0.56 0.18 -11.60
N VAL A 30 -1.42 0.70 -10.73
CA VAL A 30 -2.88 0.61 -10.88
C VAL A 30 -3.33 1.29 -12.16
N TYR A 31 -2.80 2.49 -12.46
CA TYR A 31 -3.07 3.16 -13.73
C TYR A 31 -2.62 2.32 -14.93
N THR A 32 -1.40 1.80 -14.91
CA THR A 32 -0.86 1.00 -16.02
C THR A 32 -1.68 -0.27 -16.24
N VAL A 33 -2.02 -1.00 -15.17
CA VAL A 33 -2.84 -2.21 -15.26
C VAL A 33 -4.23 -1.86 -15.80
N GLY A 34 -4.85 -0.78 -15.31
CA GLY A 34 -6.13 -0.33 -15.80
C GLY A 34 -6.12 0.08 -17.26
N LEU A 35 -5.06 0.78 -17.71
CA LEU A 35 -4.87 1.14 -19.11
C LEU A 35 -4.76 -0.10 -20.00
N LEU A 36 -4.03 -1.12 -19.54
CA LEU A 36 -3.84 -2.38 -20.28
C LEU A 36 -5.10 -3.26 -20.31
N VAL A 37 -5.89 -3.25 -19.24
CA VAL A 37 -7.05 -4.16 -19.08
C VAL A 37 -8.35 -3.52 -19.59
N VAL A 38 -8.56 -2.24 -19.33
CA VAL A 38 -9.81 -1.52 -19.59
C VAL A 38 -9.69 -0.57 -20.79
N GLY A 39 -8.48 -0.17 -21.16
CA GLY A 39 -8.22 0.83 -22.20
C GLY A 39 -8.06 2.24 -21.63
N GLU A 40 -8.15 3.26 -22.48
CA GLU A 40 -8.00 4.65 -22.04
C GLU A 40 -9.07 5.02 -21.00
N TYR A 41 -8.58 5.39 -19.82
CA TYR A 41 -9.39 6.16 -18.87
C TYR A 41 -9.82 7.44 -19.57
N SER A 42 -11.12 7.74 -19.57
CA SER A 42 -11.71 8.95 -20.17
C SER A 42 -10.84 10.19 -19.97
N ASN A 43 -10.74 11.02 -21.02
CA ASN A 43 -9.80 12.14 -21.28
C ASN A 43 -9.34 13.07 -20.13
N ASP A 44 -9.92 13.03 -18.94
CA ASP A 44 -9.77 14.09 -17.93
C ASP A 44 -8.68 13.85 -16.89
N GLY A 45 -7.94 12.75 -16.95
CA GLY A 45 -6.92 12.53 -15.95
C GLY A 45 -6.07 11.29 -16.15
N GLY A 46 -5.01 11.41 -16.93
CA GLY A 46 -3.96 10.40 -17.05
C GLY A 46 -3.29 10.07 -15.70
N LEU A 47 -2.17 9.35 -15.76
CA LEU A 47 -1.42 8.84 -14.61
C LEU A 47 -1.35 9.77 -13.38
N TRP A 48 -1.07 11.05 -13.60
CA TRP A 48 -0.90 12.04 -12.53
C TRP A 48 -2.20 12.36 -11.80
N ALA A 49 -3.33 12.42 -12.50
CA ALA A 49 -4.62 12.68 -11.88
C ALA A 49 -5.02 11.51 -10.97
N LEU A 50 -4.83 10.27 -11.44
CA LEU A 50 -5.07 9.08 -10.62
C LEU A 50 -4.14 9.06 -9.40
N THR A 51 -2.84 9.27 -9.60
CA THR A 51 -1.85 9.25 -8.51
C THR A 51 -2.14 10.31 -7.45
N SER A 52 -2.38 11.56 -7.87
CA SER A 52 -2.70 12.65 -6.94
C SER A 52 -4.02 12.45 -6.22
N SER A 53 -5.04 11.86 -6.88
CA SER A 53 -6.31 11.51 -6.24
C SER A 53 -6.13 10.50 -5.10
N ILE A 54 -5.25 9.51 -5.28
CA ILE A 54 -4.95 8.49 -4.26
C ILE A 54 -4.17 9.11 -3.10
N TRP A 55 -3.15 9.93 -3.40
CA TRP A 55 -2.39 10.62 -2.35
C TRP A 55 -3.25 11.57 -1.52
N LEU A 56 -4.09 12.39 -2.17
CA LEU A 56 -5.04 13.26 -1.48
C LEU A 56 -6.07 12.45 -0.69
N GLY A 57 -6.56 11.34 -1.26
CA GLY A 57 -7.42 10.41 -0.57
C GLY A 57 -6.78 9.85 0.69
N PHE A 58 -5.51 9.44 0.63
CA PHE A 58 -4.74 8.94 1.77
C PHE A 58 -4.61 10.00 2.87
N ILE A 59 -4.25 11.23 2.51
CA ILE A 59 -4.16 12.37 3.45
C ILE A 59 -5.52 12.66 4.09
N ARG A 60 -6.61 12.55 3.32
CA ARG A 60 -7.98 12.73 3.79
C ARG A 60 -8.56 11.52 4.53
N LEU A 61 -7.74 10.50 4.81
CA LEU A 61 -8.15 9.25 5.45
C LEU A 61 -9.32 8.55 4.72
N ASN A 62 -9.38 8.68 3.40
CA ASN A 62 -10.34 7.95 2.59
C ASN A 62 -10.06 6.44 2.72
N PRO A 63 -11.08 5.63 3.07
CA PRO A 63 -10.87 4.21 3.36
C PRO A 63 -10.33 3.43 2.17
N MET A 64 -10.72 3.77 0.94
CA MET A 64 -10.27 3.07 -0.26
C MET A 64 -8.81 3.40 -0.58
N ALA A 65 -8.42 4.67 -0.45
CA ALA A 65 -7.03 5.09 -0.62
C ALA A 65 -6.12 4.47 0.46
N LEU A 66 -6.58 4.43 1.72
CA LEU A 66 -5.87 3.77 2.81
C LEU A 66 -5.70 2.28 2.54
N LEU A 67 -6.77 1.58 2.16
CA LEU A 67 -6.72 0.15 1.83
C LEU A 67 -5.72 -0.12 0.71
N LEU A 68 -5.75 0.68 -0.37
CA LEU A 68 -4.84 0.52 -1.48
C LEU A 68 -3.38 0.72 -1.04
N VAL A 69 -3.07 1.84 -0.37
CA VAL A 69 -1.71 2.18 0.07
C VAL A 69 -1.17 1.22 1.11
N LEU A 70 -2.01 0.76 2.04
CA LEU A 70 -1.62 -0.17 3.10
C LEU A 70 -1.65 -1.63 2.66
N SER A 71 -2.23 -1.95 1.49
CA SER A 71 -2.41 -3.32 1.03
C SER A 71 -1.12 -4.17 1.04
N PRO A 72 0.07 -3.68 0.63
CA PRO A 72 1.27 -4.51 0.64
C PRO A 72 1.65 -4.94 2.06
N TYR A 73 1.53 -4.02 3.02
CA TYR A 73 1.77 -4.30 4.43
C TYR A 73 0.73 -5.26 5.00
N LEU A 74 -0.56 -5.01 4.74
CA LEU A 74 -1.65 -5.85 5.25
C LEU A 74 -1.60 -7.27 4.70
N ILE A 75 -1.28 -7.44 3.41
CA ILE A 75 -1.12 -8.75 2.77
C ILE A 75 0.02 -9.52 3.43
N ILE A 76 1.20 -8.92 3.55
CA ILE A 76 2.36 -9.57 4.17
C ILE A 76 2.08 -9.91 5.63
N GLN A 77 1.45 -9.01 6.38
CA GLN A 77 1.12 -9.25 7.77
C GLN A 77 0.07 -10.37 7.92
N SER A 78 -0.90 -10.45 7.02
CA SER A 78 -1.89 -11.52 6.99
C SER A 78 -1.26 -12.87 6.71
N PHE A 79 -0.32 -12.95 5.74
CA PHE A 79 0.43 -14.17 5.49
C PHE A 79 1.26 -14.58 6.71
N ARG A 80 1.99 -13.65 7.33
CA ARG A 80 2.78 -13.94 8.55
C ARG A 80 1.90 -14.45 9.70
N PHE A 81 0.75 -13.82 9.89
CA PHE A 81 -0.23 -14.24 10.91
C PHE A 81 -0.76 -15.65 10.62
N TYR A 82 -1.13 -15.92 9.37
CA TYR A 82 -1.58 -17.24 8.93
C TYR A 82 -0.53 -18.32 9.16
N TYR A 83 0.74 -18.07 8.78
CA TYR A 83 1.83 -19.02 9.02
C TYR A 83 2.09 -19.26 10.50
N TYR A 84 2.04 -18.22 11.34
CA TYR A 84 2.19 -18.36 12.79
C TYR A 84 1.07 -19.20 13.39
N PHE A 85 -0.18 -18.97 12.95
CA PHE A 85 -1.34 -19.72 13.42
C PHE A 85 -1.26 -21.19 13.02
N ARG A 86 -0.86 -21.49 11.78
CA ARG A 86 -0.69 -22.86 11.28
C ARG A 86 0.37 -23.66 12.04
N GLN A 87 1.46 -23.04 12.50
CA GLN A 87 2.51 -23.75 13.24
C GLN A 87 2.14 -24.11 14.69
N LYS A 88 1.04 -23.55 15.20
CA LYS A 88 0.60 -23.71 16.59
C LYS A 88 -0.51 -24.76 16.75
N ILE A 89 -1.01 -25.30 15.65
CA ILE A 89 -2.00 -26.38 15.54
C ILE A 89 -1.26 -27.64 15.13
#